data_AF-A0A7S0VDJ7-F1
#
_entry.id   AF-A0A7S0VDJ7-F1
#
_cell.length_a   1.000
_cell.length_b   1.000
_cell.length_c   1.000
_cell.angle_alpha   90.00
_cell.angle_beta   90.00
_cell.angle_gamma   90.00
#
_symmetry.space_group_name_H-M   'P 1'
#
loop_
_entity.id
_entity.type
_entity.pdbx_description
1 polymer ?
#
loop_
_entity_poly.entity_id
_entity_poly.type
_entity_poly.pdbx_seq_one_letter_code
_entity_poly.pdbx_strand_id
1 'polypeptide(L)'
;HPSSPPQTLPFAQVEVKAKWACDFQEDACRGYSLNHEHAHVFCCGLEELLMLCRLWSQKIVSRYSSEATTEELENRPRLFHAIRDVRLRDRAKRITVGQHQGQLMNPLKPSDCWLEFQIQIHETSPSIWVRENDLEDVARERGGRRDMKKEKVDGTAAVSRTSISNTKNINNSITKGTDNNTNDNKNSIIANNMSSSSSSSPSSPSSFLLQADMELFVRHHHVIKCAIPSPGSVGLISGGPPCQEVSGLNRHRLLSDVTSGTKNRLADVYFDLVEFLKPRFVLLEQVPDILKLEEGRYARLVIGRLTAMRYQAAVGVAAAAQF
;
A
#
# COMPACT_ATOMS: atom_id res chain seq x y z
N HIS A 1 21.25 -43.62 -35.59
CA HIS A 1 19.99 -42.84 -35.45
C HIS A 1 20.29 -41.37 -35.57
N PRO A 2 19.75 -40.65 -36.55
CA PRO A 2 19.85 -39.19 -36.59
C PRO A 2 18.99 -38.60 -35.47
N SER A 3 19.56 -37.65 -34.74
CA SER A 3 18.92 -36.89 -33.67
C SER A 3 17.73 -36.10 -34.20
N SER A 4 16.57 -36.30 -33.59
CA SER A 4 15.36 -35.54 -33.84
C SER A 4 15.61 -34.02 -33.71
N PRO A 5 15.02 -33.17 -34.55
CA PRO A 5 15.11 -31.72 -34.39
C PRO A 5 14.51 -31.29 -33.04
N PRO A 6 15.00 -30.20 -32.43
CA PRO A 6 14.48 -29.71 -31.16
C PRO A 6 12.98 -29.42 -31.33
N GLN A 7 12.17 -30.07 -30.50
CA GLN A 7 10.73 -29.79 -30.44
C GLN A 7 10.59 -28.32 -30.03
N THR A 8 10.12 -27.49 -30.95
CA THR A 8 9.63 -26.15 -30.64
C THR A 8 8.48 -26.31 -29.66
N LEU A 9 8.73 -26.03 -28.38
CA LEU A 9 7.67 -25.93 -27.39
C LEU A 9 6.62 -24.94 -27.94
N PRO A 10 5.32 -25.28 -27.92
CA PRO A 10 4.30 -24.33 -28.33
C PRO A 10 4.46 -23.07 -27.48
N PHE A 11 4.67 -21.93 -28.14
CA PHE A 11 4.75 -20.65 -27.45
C PHE A 11 3.45 -20.47 -26.66
N ALA A 12 3.54 -20.53 -25.34
CA ALA A 12 2.41 -20.22 -24.48
C ALA A 12 2.07 -18.74 -24.71
N GLN A 13 0.92 -18.47 -25.30
CA GLN A 13 0.45 -17.12 -25.48
C GLN A 13 -0.06 -16.61 -24.13
N VAL A 14 0.63 -15.61 -23.58
CA VAL A 14 0.27 -14.97 -22.32
C VAL A 14 -0.22 -13.57 -22.63
N GLU A 15 -1.45 -13.25 -22.18
CA GLU A 15 -1.94 -11.89 -22.20
C GLU A 15 -1.35 -11.12 -21.01
N VAL A 16 -0.55 -10.09 -21.29
CA VAL A 16 -0.01 -9.18 -20.28
C VAL A 16 -0.73 -7.84 -20.40
N LYS A 17 -1.44 -7.45 -19.34
CA LYS A 17 -2.14 -6.16 -19.25
C LYS A 17 -1.53 -5.33 -18.13
N ALA A 18 -1.18 -4.08 -18.44
CA ALA A 18 -0.77 -3.12 -17.42
C ALA A 18 -2.02 -2.71 -16.60
N LYS A 19 -2.14 -3.24 -15.39
CA LYS A 19 -3.24 -2.88 -14.47
C LYS A 19 -2.91 -1.63 -13.65
N TRP A 20 -1.62 -1.40 -13.39
CA TRP A 20 -1.12 -0.27 -12.62
C TRP A 20 0.09 0.36 -13.31
N ALA A 21 0.19 1.68 -13.24
CA ALA A 21 1.38 2.45 -13.58
C ALA A 21 1.66 3.47 -12.47
N CYS A 22 2.92 3.85 -12.30
CA CYS A 22 3.34 4.85 -11.31
C CYS A 22 4.40 5.75 -11.94
N ASP A 23 4.15 7.05 -11.91
CA ASP A 23 5.13 8.06 -12.30
C ASP A 23 4.87 9.33 -11.45
N PHE A 24 5.92 10.09 -11.16
CA PHE A 24 5.76 11.34 -10.41
C PHE A 24 5.44 12.52 -11.34
N GLN A 25 5.67 12.39 -12.65
CA GLN A 25 5.46 13.44 -13.64
C GLN A 25 4.03 13.38 -14.19
N GLU A 26 3.30 14.47 -14.00
CA GLU A 26 1.88 14.57 -14.34
C GLU A 26 1.60 14.37 -15.84
N ASP A 27 2.43 14.97 -16.71
CA ASP A 27 2.28 14.82 -18.17
C ASP A 27 2.48 13.38 -18.63
N ALA A 28 3.44 12.65 -18.03
CA ALA A 28 3.67 11.24 -18.32
C ALA A 28 2.48 10.38 -17.85
N CYS A 29 1.96 10.64 -16.65
CA CYS A 29 0.77 9.98 -16.13
C CYS A 29 -0.45 10.20 -17.01
N ARG A 30 -0.66 11.45 -17.46
CA ARG A 30 -1.77 11.82 -18.34
C ARG A 30 -1.64 11.13 -19.69
N GLY A 31 -0.45 11.18 -20.31
CA GLY A 31 -0.19 10.49 -21.57
C GLY A 31 -0.41 8.99 -21.48
N TYR A 32 0.04 8.35 -20.40
CA TYR A 32 -0.18 6.92 -20.18
C TYR A 32 -1.66 6.59 -20.01
N SER A 33 -2.38 7.37 -19.19
CA SER A 33 -3.81 7.19 -18.91
C SER A 33 -4.69 7.28 -20.15
N LEU A 34 -4.36 8.18 -21.09
CA LEU A 34 -5.09 8.35 -22.35
C LEU A 34 -4.96 7.13 -23.28
N ASN A 35 -3.88 6.36 -23.16
CA ASN A 35 -3.63 5.19 -24.01
C ASN A 35 -3.97 3.86 -23.32
N HIS A 36 -4.24 3.88 -22.01
CA HIS A 36 -4.46 2.68 -21.19
C HIS A 36 -5.64 2.89 -20.23
N GLU A 37 -6.86 2.96 -20.77
CA GLU A 37 -8.08 3.27 -20.00
C GLU A 37 -8.32 2.32 -18.81
N HIS A 38 -7.85 1.08 -18.91
CA HIS A 38 -7.99 0.05 -17.89
C HIS A 38 -6.91 0.10 -16.81
N ALA A 39 -5.83 0.86 -17.01
CA ALA A 39 -4.75 0.99 -16.05
C ALA A 39 -5.08 2.06 -15.01
N HIS A 40 -4.88 1.75 -13.73
CA HIS A 40 -4.82 2.79 -12.71
C HIS A 40 -3.44 3.44 -12.71
N VAL A 41 -3.39 4.75 -12.89
CA VAL A 41 -2.14 5.51 -12.95
C VAL A 41 -1.97 6.31 -11.66
N PHE A 42 -1.00 5.91 -10.85
CA PHE A 42 -0.59 6.63 -9.65
C PHE A 42 0.36 7.77 -10.05
N CYS A 43 -0.13 9.01 -9.98
CA CYS A 43 0.67 10.21 -10.18
C CYS A 43 1.38 10.59 -8.86
N CYS A 44 2.37 9.80 -8.45
CA CYS A 44 3.14 10.01 -7.23
C CYS A 44 4.54 9.36 -7.33
N GLY A 45 5.39 9.62 -6.32
CA GLY A 45 6.66 8.92 -6.20
C GLY A 45 6.46 7.45 -5.80
N LEU A 46 7.47 6.62 -6.13
CA LEU A 46 7.42 5.19 -5.86
C LEU A 46 7.36 4.87 -4.36
N GLU A 47 7.91 5.76 -3.52
CA GLU A 47 7.84 5.64 -2.07
C GLU A 47 6.44 5.85 -1.53
N GLU A 48 5.72 6.84 -2.06
CA GLU A 48 4.33 7.08 -1.76
C GLU A 48 3.48 5.89 -2.18
N LEU A 49 3.70 5.33 -3.37
CA LEU A 49 2.99 4.11 -3.79
C LEU A 49 3.28 2.93 -2.86
N LEU A 50 4.55 2.69 -2.51
CA LEU A 50 4.92 1.62 -1.58
C LEU A 50 4.26 1.82 -0.21
N MET A 51 4.25 3.05 0.30
CA MET A 51 3.62 3.38 1.58
C MET A 51 2.09 3.19 1.51
N LEU A 52 1.45 3.60 0.42
CA LEU A 52 0.02 3.35 0.18
C LEU A 52 -0.27 1.85 0.23
N CYS A 53 0.49 1.03 -0.49
CA CYS A 53 0.33 -0.42 -0.50
C CYS A 53 0.49 -1.04 0.89
N ARG A 54 1.51 -0.60 1.65
CA ARG A 54 1.79 -1.08 3.02
C ARG A 54 0.66 -0.70 3.98
N LEU A 55 0.24 0.57 4.01
CA LEU A 55 -0.82 1.02 4.91
C LEU A 55 -2.18 0.39 4.54
N TRP A 56 -2.48 0.28 3.25
CA TRP A 56 -3.67 -0.40 2.77
C TRP A 56 -3.71 -1.86 3.27
N SER A 57 -2.62 -2.60 3.10
CA SER A 57 -2.54 -3.98 3.55
C SER A 57 -2.63 -4.10 5.08
N GLN A 58 -1.90 -3.26 5.82
CA GLN A 58 -1.73 -3.40 7.26
C GLN A 58 -2.89 -2.86 8.09
N LYS A 59 -3.56 -1.80 7.62
CA LYS A 59 -4.63 -1.15 8.38
C LYS A 59 -6.02 -1.48 7.88
N ILE A 60 -6.16 -1.62 6.56
CA ILE A 60 -7.47 -1.76 5.92
C ILE A 60 -7.77 -3.22 5.60
N VAL A 61 -6.95 -3.86 4.77
CA VAL A 61 -7.19 -5.26 4.38
C VAL A 61 -7.15 -6.18 5.59
N SER A 62 -6.20 -6.00 6.51
CA SER A 62 -6.11 -6.81 7.74
C SER A 62 -7.35 -6.71 8.65
N ARG A 63 -8.10 -5.59 8.61
CA ARG A 63 -9.23 -5.30 9.50
C ARG A 63 -10.59 -5.54 8.85
N TYR A 64 -10.70 -5.31 7.55
CA TYR A 64 -11.96 -5.31 6.80
C TYR A 64 -12.01 -6.39 5.72
N SER A 65 -11.08 -7.35 5.72
CA SER A 65 -11.27 -8.58 4.93
C SER A 65 -12.38 -9.42 5.57
N SER A 66 -13.34 -9.82 4.75
CA SER A 66 -14.52 -10.57 5.17
C SER A 66 -14.65 -11.84 4.33
N GLU A 67 -15.05 -12.94 4.96
CA GLU A 67 -15.38 -14.21 4.29
C GLU A 67 -16.77 -14.21 3.67
N ALA A 68 -17.61 -13.22 4.01
CA ALA A 68 -18.97 -13.08 3.50
C ALA A 68 -19.00 -13.02 1.97
N THR A 69 -20.07 -13.49 1.34
CA THR A 69 -20.24 -13.37 -0.12
C THR A 69 -20.46 -11.91 -0.53
N THR A 70 -20.22 -11.60 -1.80
CA THR A 70 -20.47 -10.23 -2.31
C THR A 70 -21.94 -9.84 -2.14
N GLU A 71 -22.86 -10.75 -2.43
CA GLU A 71 -24.31 -10.55 -2.24
C GLU A 71 -24.67 -10.31 -0.77
N GLU A 72 -24.07 -11.03 0.16
CA GLU A 72 -24.25 -10.78 1.60
C GLU A 72 -23.79 -9.38 2.00
N LEU A 73 -22.65 -8.91 1.49
CA LEU A 73 -22.10 -7.60 1.80
C LEU A 73 -22.93 -6.46 1.20
N GLU A 74 -23.45 -6.62 -0.02
CA GLU A 74 -24.29 -5.64 -0.70
C GLU A 74 -25.64 -5.45 0.00
N ASN A 75 -26.19 -6.52 0.59
CA ASN A 75 -27.47 -6.48 1.31
C ASN A 75 -27.35 -5.91 2.75
N ARG A 76 -26.13 -5.67 3.26
CA ARG A 76 -25.97 -5.08 4.60
C ARG A 76 -26.38 -3.61 4.62
N PRO A 77 -26.95 -3.13 5.74
CA PRO A 77 -27.28 -1.72 5.88
C PRO A 77 -26.02 -0.85 5.79
N ARG A 78 -26.12 0.28 5.07
CA ARG A 78 -25.00 1.18 4.76
C ARG A 78 -25.02 2.45 5.63
N LEU A 79 -23.84 2.96 5.94
CA LEU A 79 -23.68 4.26 6.59
C LEU A 79 -23.58 5.39 5.54
N PHE A 80 -22.79 5.13 4.50
CA PHE A 80 -22.54 6.00 3.36
C PHE A 80 -23.28 5.50 2.12
N HIS A 81 -23.56 6.41 1.19
CA HIS A 81 -24.05 6.01 -0.13
C HIS A 81 -22.95 5.29 -0.92
N ALA A 82 -21.71 5.79 -0.88
CA ALA A 82 -20.56 5.13 -1.50
C ALA A 82 -19.24 5.52 -0.82
N ILE A 83 -18.27 4.61 -0.83
CA ILE A 83 -16.85 4.92 -0.70
C ILE A 83 -16.25 4.77 -2.09
N ARG A 84 -15.75 5.87 -2.65
CA ARG A 84 -15.39 5.96 -4.08
C ARG A 84 -13.91 5.75 -4.32
N ASP A 85 -13.07 6.20 -3.40
CA ASP A 85 -11.62 6.25 -3.59
C ASP A 85 -10.89 6.25 -2.25
N VAL A 86 -9.60 5.91 -2.30
CA VAL A 86 -8.66 5.94 -1.20
C VAL A 86 -7.33 6.53 -1.69
N ARG A 87 -6.72 7.41 -0.89
CA ARG A 87 -5.41 7.99 -1.21
C ARG A 87 -4.50 8.03 0.00
N LEU A 88 -3.21 8.05 -0.27
CA LEU A 88 -2.21 8.39 0.73
C LEU A 88 -2.16 9.90 0.92
N ARG A 89 -2.05 10.33 2.17
CA ARG A 89 -1.60 11.67 2.54
C ARG A 89 -0.42 11.58 3.49
N ASP A 90 0.40 12.60 3.46
CA ASP A 90 1.58 12.71 4.30
C ASP A 90 1.86 14.16 4.69
N ARG A 91 2.73 14.33 5.68
CA ARG A 91 3.29 15.62 6.09
C ARG A 91 4.80 15.71 5.85
N ALA A 92 5.33 14.90 4.95
CA ALA A 92 6.77 14.82 4.69
C ALA A 92 7.27 16.08 3.98
N LYS A 93 8.52 16.45 4.29
CA LYS A 93 9.18 17.61 3.68
C LYS A 93 9.62 17.27 2.26
N ARG A 94 9.34 18.19 1.33
CA ARG A 94 9.66 18.05 -0.10
C ARG A 94 10.59 19.18 -0.55
N ILE A 95 11.38 18.92 -1.58
CA ILE A 95 12.20 19.94 -2.24
C ILE A 95 11.26 20.98 -2.87
N THR A 96 11.49 22.25 -2.61
CA THR A 96 10.59 23.34 -3.01
C THR A 96 11.04 24.07 -4.27
N VAL A 97 12.30 23.91 -4.70
CA VAL A 97 12.90 24.68 -5.80
C VAL A 97 13.79 23.79 -6.66
N GLY A 98 13.86 24.09 -7.96
CA GLY A 98 14.77 23.47 -8.92
C GLY A 98 14.19 22.23 -9.61
N GLN A 99 15.03 21.52 -10.37
CA GLN A 99 14.62 20.38 -11.20
C GLN A 99 14.06 19.19 -10.40
N HIS A 100 14.25 19.17 -9.07
CA HIS A 100 13.79 18.12 -8.18
C HIS A 100 12.59 18.55 -7.31
N GLN A 101 11.92 19.65 -7.66
CA GLN A 101 10.76 20.15 -6.93
C GLN A 101 9.69 19.04 -6.77
N GLY A 102 9.16 18.92 -5.56
CA GLY A 102 8.15 17.90 -5.20
C GLY A 102 8.73 16.58 -4.68
N GLN A 103 10.01 16.29 -4.89
CA GLN A 103 10.65 15.07 -4.37
C GLN A 103 10.81 15.10 -2.85
N LEU A 104 10.69 13.92 -2.23
CA LEU A 104 10.85 13.74 -0.79
C LEU A 104 12.29 14.02 -0.32
N MET A 105 12.45 14.93 0.63
CA MET A 105 13.78 15.22 1.22
C MET A 105 14.33 14.03 2.03
N ASN A 106 13.45 13.30 2.72
CA ASN A 106 13.81 12.16 3.58
C ASN A 106 12.88 10.96 3.28
N PRO A 107 13.31 9.71 3.57
CA PRO A 107 12.46 8.53 3.46
C PRO A 107 11.11 8.71 4.14
N LEU A 108 10.05 8.29 3.47
CA LEU A 108 8.70 8.42 3.98
C LEU A 108 8.48 7.51 5.20
N LYS A 109 8.06 8.09 6.32
CA LYS A 109 7.83 7.35 7.57
C LYS A 109 6.34 7.01 7.73
N PRO A 110 5.99 5.79 8.18
CA PRO A 110 4.59 5.43 8.44
C PRO A 110 3.88 6.38 9.41
N SER A 111 4.60 6.90 10.42
CA SER A 111 4.06 7.85 11.41
C SER A 111 3.66 9.22 10.83
N ASP A 112 4.17 9.55 9.64
CA ASP A 112 3.88 10.81 8.96
C ASP A 112 2.82 10.65 7.87
N CYS A 113 2.24 9.45 7.74
CA CYS A 113 1.32 9.08 6.67
C CYS A 113 -0.02 8.60 7.20
N TRP A 114 -1.09 8.89 6.46
CA TRP A 114 -2.43 8.38 6.73
C TRP A 114 -3.19 8.13 5.44
N LEU A 115 -4.24 7.32 5.53
CA LEU A 115 -5.18 7.11 4.43
C LEU A 115 -6.34 8.10 4.55
N GLU A 116 -6.77 8.62 3.41
CA GLU A 116 -8.03 9.36 3.28
C GLU A 116 -8.95 8.61 2.32
N PHE A 117 -10.23 8.60 2.63
CA PHE A 117 -11.28 7.97 1.85
C PHE A 117 -12.21 9.02 1.27
N GLN A 118 -12.52 8.90 -0.01
CA GLN A 118 -13.52 9.73 -0.67
C GLN A 118 -14.89 9.11 -0.41
N ILE A 119 -15.62 9.68 0.54
CA ILE A 119 -16.94 9.21 0.93
C ILE A 119 -18.02 10.08 0.29
N GLN A 120 -19.08 9.43 -0.19
CA GLN A 120 -20.31 10.08 -0.59
C GLN A 120 -21.40 9.70 0.40
N ILE A 121 -21.93 10.71 1.06
CA ILE A 121 -22.78 10.53 2.23
C ILE A 121 -24.23 10.24 1.85
N HIS A 122 -24.72 10.92 0.82
CA HIS A 122 -26.02 10.74 0.18
C HIS A 122 -25.84 10.75 -1.34
N GLU A 123 -26.76 10.13 -2.06
CA GLU A 123 -26.74 10.04 -3.54
C GLU A 123 -26.58 11.41 -4.22
N THR A 124 -27.24 12.45 -3.71
CA THR A 124 -27.20 13.81 -4.26
C THR A 124 -26.11 14.70 -3.65
N SER A 125 -25.43 14.24 -2.59
CA SER A 125 -24.38 15.04 -1.93
C SER A 125 -23.06 14.94 -2.67
N PRO A 126 -22.24 16.00 -2.67
CA PRO A 126 -20.86 15.91 -3.14
C PRO A 126 -20.06 14.96 -2.24
N SER A 127 -19.07 14.30 -2.83
CA SER A 127 -18.13 13.48 -2.06
C SER A 127 -17.17 14.35 -1.25
N ILE A 128 -16.78 13.89 -0.06
CA ILE A 128 -15.77 14.53 0.78
C ILE A 128 -14.63 13.56 1.07
N TRP A 129 -13.44 14.10 1.33
CA TRP A 129 -12.29 13.30 1.78
C TRP A 129 -12.23 13.28 3.31
N VAL A 130 -12.19 12.09 3.89
CA VAL A 130 -12.17 11.89 5.35
C VAL A 130 -10.98 11.01 5.71
N ARG A 131 -10.25 11.36 6.77
CA ARG A 131 -9.13 10.53 7.25
C ARG A 131 -9.66 9.25 7.86
N GLU A 132 -8.89 8.18 7.72
CA GLU A 132 -9.21 6.85 8.24
C GLU A 132 -9.71 6.87 9.70
N ASN A 133 -9.02 7.58 10.60
CA ASN A 133 -9.37 7.65 12.01
C ASN A 133 -10.65 8.45 12.29
N ASP A 134 -11.02 9.37 11.39
CA ASP A 134 -12.17 10.27 11.58
C ASP A 134 -13.46 9.65 11.01
N LEU A 135 -13.38 8.52 10.29
CA LEU A 135 -14.53 7.83 9.73
C LEU A 135 -15.56 7.42 10.80
N GLU A 136 -15.10 6.99 11.98
CA GLU A 136 -15.97 6.63 13.09
C GLU A 136 -16.68 7.84 13.70
N ASP A 137 -16.05 9.02 13.71
CA ASP A 137 -16.66 10.26 14.19
C ASP A 137 -17.79 10.68 13.25
N VAL A 138 -17.53 10.66 11.92
CA VAL A 138 -18.57 10.89 10.90
C VAL A 138 -19.71 9.85 11.04
N ALA A 139 -19.37 8.61 11.37
CA ALA A 139 -20.36 7.57 11.63
C ALA A 139 -21.23 7.85 12.87
N ARG A 140 -20.62 8.30 13.97
CA ARG A 140 -21.32 8.61 15.23
C ARG A 140 -22.25 9.81 15.09
N GLU A 141 -21.82 10.90 14.45
CA GLU A 141 -22.69 12.06 14.18
C GLU A 141 -23.93 11.67 13.37
N ARG A 142 -23.83 10.66 12.50
CA ARG A 142 -24.95 10.12 11.73
C ARG A 142 -25.85 9.16 12.48
N GLY A 143 -25.26 8.25 13.27
CA GLY A 143 -26.01 7.34 14.14
C GLY A 143 -26.96 8.12 15.04
N GLY A 144 -26.42 9.14 15.73
CA GLY A 144 -27.20 10.00 16.61
C GLY A 144 -28.30 10.81 15.91
N ARG A 145 -28.11 11.23 14.65
CA ARG A 145 -29.14 11.91 13.86
C ARG A 145 -30.26 10.99 13.38
N ARG A 146 -29.99 9.70 13.16
CA ARG A 146 -31.04 8.69 12.88
C ARG A 146 -31.80 8.32 14.15
N ASP A 147 -31.11 8.22 15.28
CA ASP A 147 -31.73 7.92 16.57
C ASP A 147 -32.63 9.08 17.05
N MET A 148 -32.23 10.35 16.84
CA MET A 148 -33.08 11.52 17.10
C MET A 148 -34.30 11.65 16.17
N LYS A 149 -34.35 10.92 15.04
CA LYS A 149 -35.52 10.92 14.15
C LYS A 149 -36.53 9.80 14.47
N LYS A 150 -36.25 8.94 15.45
CA LYS A 150 -37.20 7.90 15.93
C LYS A 150 -37.91 8.22 17.25
N GLU A 151 -37.61 9.34 17.90
CA GLU A 151 -38.33 9.80 19.10
C GLU A 151 -38.94 11.19 18.87
N LYS A 152 -40.00 11.23 18.05
CA LYS A 152 -41.04 12.26 18.15
C LYS A 152 -42.39 11.60 17.83
N VAL A 153 -42.83 10.78 18.77
CA VAL A 153 -44.25 10.46 18.98
C VAL A 153 -44.55 10.87 20.42
N ASP A 154 -45.65 11.60 20.57
CA ASP A 154 -46.06 12.39 21.73
C ASP A 154 -46.01 11.68 23.09
N GLY A 155 -45.76 12.46 24.15
CA GLY A 155 -46.02 12.02 25.52
C GLY A 155 -45.34 12.86 26.59
N THR A 156 -46.00 13.93 26.99
CA THR A 156 -45.79 14.71 28.22
C THR A 156 -45.53 13.84 29.47
N ALA A 157 -44.44 14.11 30.21
CA ALA A 157 -44.46 14.29 31.67
C ALA A 157 -43.07 14.71 32.19
N ALA A 158 -43.04 15.78 32.97
CA ALA A 158 -41.92 16.15 33.83
C ALA A 158 -41.68 15.09 34.92
N VAL A 159 -40.44 15.00 35.43
CA VAL A 159 -40.11 14.94 36.88
C VAL A 159 -38.58 14.76 37.07
N SER A 160 -38.03 15.74 37.78
CA SER A 160 -36.97 15.72 38.81
C SER A 160 -35.63 15.01 38.63
N ARG A 161 -34.58 15.84 38.76
CA ARG A 161 -33.20 15.50 39.12
C ARG A 161 -33.12 14.69 40.42
N THR A 162 -32.26 13.69 40.46
CA THR A 162 -31.49 13.37 41.69
C THR A 162 -30.13 12.79 41.34
N SER A 163 -29.11 13.43 41.88
CA SER A 163 -27.70 13.07 41.84
C SER A 163 -27.44 11.87 42.76
N ILE A 164 -26.77 10.83 42.27
CA ILE A 164 -26.12 9.83 43.14
C ILE A 164 -24.71 9.56 42.60
N SER A 165 -23.76 10.08 43.35
CA SER A 165 -22.35 9.69 43.38
C SER A 165 -22.18 8.24 43.80
N ASN A 166 -21.27 7.49 43.14
CA ASN A 166 -20.58 6.40 43.82
C ASN A 166 -19.14 6.25 43.29
N THR A 167 -18.22 6.32 44.24
CA THR A 167 -16.79 6.09 44.19
C THR A 167 -16.45 4.61 44.36
N LYS A 168 -15.14 4.30 44.17
CA LYS A 168 -14.38 3.07 44.49
C LYS A 168 -14.17 2.13 43.31
N ASN A 169 -13.02 1.46 43.14
CA ASN A 169 -11.72 1.57 43.79
C ASN A 169 -10.68 0.94 42.86
N ILE A 170 -9.45 1.43 42.98
CA ILE A 170 -8.22 0.89 42.41
C ILE A 170 -7.89 -0.44 43.10
N ASN A 171 -7.33 -1.41 42.36
CA ASN A 171 -6.33 -2.34 42.91
C ASN A 171 -5.38 -2.83 41.81
N ASN A 172 -4.11 -2.42 41.94
CA ASN A 172 -2.94 -3.01 41.30
C ASN A 172 -2.57 -4.33 41.99
N SER A 173 -2.05 -5.30 41.24
CA SER A 173 -1.16 -6.31 41.82
C SER A 173 0.04 -6.55 40.90
N ILE A 174 1.21 -6.46 41.52
CA ILE A 174 2.56 -6.66 40.99
C ILE A 174 3.00 -8.04 41.46
N THR A 175 3.60 -8.85 40.59
CA THR A 175 4.51 -9.92 41.03
C THR A 175 5.80 -9.89 40.22
N LYS A 176 6.92 -9.95 40.95
CA LYS A 176 8.31 -10.12 40.48
C LYS A 176 8.67 -11.60 40.61
N GLY A 177 9.52 -12.10 39.71
CA GLY A 177 10.26 -13.35 39.86
C GLY A 177 11.42 -13.40 38.86
N THR A 178 12.63 -13.54 39.40
CA THR A 178 13.97 -13.46 38.79
C THR A 178 14.55 -14.81 38.34
N ASP A 179 15.24 -14.78 37.20
CA ASP A 179 16.49 -15.45 36.73
C ASP A 179 16.87 -16.90 37.11
N ASN A 180 17.15 -17.74 36.10
CA ASN A 180 18.53 -18.11 35.69
C ASN A 180 18.62 -19.17 34.54
N ASN A 181 19.30 -18.76 33.46
CA ASN A 181 20.33 -19.43 32.62
C ASN A 181 20.32 -20.94 32.27
N THR A 182 20.34 -21.25 30.96
CA THR A 182 21.43 -21.97 30.24
C THR A 182 21.25 -21.88 28.71
N ASN A 183 22.37 -21.67 27.99
CA ASN A 183 22.53 -21.55 26.53
C ASN A 183 22.35 -22.89 25.77
N ASP A 184 21.77 -22.88 24.55
CA ASP A 184 22.50 -23.02 23.26
C ASP A 184 21.56 -23.15 22.03
N ASN A 185 21.86 -22.35 20.98
CA ASN A 185 21.52 -22.41 19.53
C ASN A 185 20.11 -22.89 19.08
N LYS A 186 19.13 -22.05 18.72
CA LYS A 186 19.00 -20.99 17.68
C LYS A 186 19.29 -21.43 16.23
N ASN A 187 18.25 -21.92 15.54
CA ASN A 187 17.63 -21.26 14.39
C ASN A 187 16.33 -21.97 13.98
N SER A 188 15.33 -21.93 14.87
CA SER A 188 13.93 -22.13 14.52
C SER A 188 13.24 -20.77 14.55
N ILE A 189 12.86 -20.23 13.40
CA ILE A 189 11.86 -19.16 13.37
C ILE A 189 10.51 -19.86 13.40
N ILE A 190 9.97 -20.02 14.60
CA ILE A 190 8.53 -20.18 14.79
C ILE A 190 7.94 -18.82 14.42
N ALA A 191 7.13 -18.80 13.37
CA ALA A 191 6.37 -17.64 12.95
C ALA A 191 5.37 -17.29 14.06
N ASN A 192 5.71 -16.31 14.89
CA ASN A 192 4.71 -15.63 15.69
C ASN A 192 3.92 -14.72 14.75
N ASN A 193 2.83 -15.24 14.21
CA ASN A 193 1.65 -14.44 13.91
C ASN A 193 1.18 -13.81 15.25
N MET A 194 1.84 -12.75 15.69
CA MET A 194 1.22 -11.76 16.56
C MET A 194 0.51 -10.78 15.64
N SER A 195 -0.63 -11.22 15.12
CA SER A 195 -1.73 -10.31 14.90
C SER A 195 -2.07 -9.70 16.26
N SER A 196 -1.56 -8.52 16.57
CA SER A 196 -2.33 -7.58 17.38
C SER A 196 -3.48 -7.05 16.52
N SER A 197 -4.29 -7.96 15.98
CA SER A 197 -5.65 -7.66 15.59
C SER A 197 -6.36 -7.41 16.91
N SER A 198 -6.47 -6.15 17.30
CA SER A 198 -7.60 -5.74 18.11
C SER A 198 -8.84 -5.95 17.25
N SER A 199 -9.30 -7.20 17.14
CA SER A 199 -10.65 -7.54 16.73
C SER A 199 -11.56 -7.10 17.87
N SER A 200 -11.63 -5.78 18.09
CA SER A 200 -12.63 -5.21 18.96
C SER A 200 -13.94 -5.33 18.19
N SER A 201 -14.81 -6.23 18.64
CA SER A 201 -16.19 -6.28 18.18
C SER A 201 -16.76 -4.85 18.16
N PRO A 202 -17.45 -4.43 17.08
CA PRO A 202 -17.94 -3.07 16.95
C PRO A 202 -18.76 -2.67 18.18
N SER A 203 -18.31 -1.63 18.88
CA SER A 203 -18.85 -1.21 20.19
C SER A 203 -20.14 -0.37 20.08
N SER A 204 -20.55 -0.03 18.86
CA SER A 204 -21.73 0.82 18.58
C SER A 204 -22.41 0.46 17.25
N PRO A 205 -23.72 0.75 17.08
CA PRO A 205 -24.42 0.55 15.81
C PRO A 205 -23.74 1.26 14.62
N SER A 206 -23.21 2.47 14.83
CA SER A 206 -22.48 3.22 13.80
C SER A 206 -21.18 2.53 13.39
N SER A 207 -20.46 1.92 14.35
CA SER A 207 -19.25 1.14 14.05
C SER A 207 -19.54 -0.13 13.25
N PHE A 208 -20.69 -0.78 13.47
CA PHE A 208 -21.11 -1.94 12.68
C PHE A 208 -21.44 -1.56 11.22
N LEU A 209 -22.12 -0.43 11.01
CA LEU A 209 -22.42 0.07 9.65
C LEU A 209 -21.15 0.49 8.91
N LEU A 210 -20.20 1.15 9.60
CA LEU A 210 -18.91 1.49 9.01
C LEU A 210 -18.12 0.24 8.63
N GLN A 211 -18.12 -0.79 9.48
CA GLN A 211 -17.51 -2.09 9.19
C GLN A 211 -18.09 -2.68 7.90
N ALA A 212 -19.41 -2.73 7.75
CA ALA A 212 -20.06 -3.23 6.53
C ALA A 212 -19.71 -2.40 5.28
N ASP A 213 -19.62 -1.07 5.43
CA ASP A 213 -19.24 -0.19 4.33
C ASP A 213 -17.82 -0.47 3.84
N MET A 214 -16.88 -0.58 4.78
CA MET A 214 -15.47 -0.85 4.53
C MET A 214 -15.22 -2.26 3.98
N GLU A 215 -15.91 -3.29 4.51
CA GLU A 215 -15.82 -4.66 4.00
C GLU A 215 -16.26 -4.74 2.53
N LEU A 216 -17.36 -4.08 2.16
CA LEU A 216 -17.78 -4.01 0.77
C LEU A 216 -16.78 -3.21 -0.07
N PHE A 217 -16.26 -2.09 0.44
CA PHE A 217 -15.25 -1.31 -0.28
C PHE A 217 -13.99 -2.15 -0.55
N VAL A 218 -13.49 -2.88 0.45
CA VAL A 218 -12.37 -3.82 0.28
C VAL A 218 -12.74 -4.96 -0.66
N ARG A 219 -13.97 -5.47 -0.64
CA ARG A 219 -14.40 -6.49 -1.61
C ARG A 219 -14.35 -5.97 -3.03
N HIS A 220 -14.82 -4.76 -3.30
CA HIS A 220 -14.89 -4.18 -4.64
C HIS A 220 -13.66 -3.35 -5.05
N HIS A 221 -12.68 -3.11 -4.19
CA HIS A 221 -11.57 -2.22 -4.53
C HIS A 221 -10.82 -2.65 -5.80
N HIS A 222 -10.80 -3.96 -6.10
CA HIS A 222 -10.14 -4.52 -7.27
C HIS A 222 -10.86 -4.26 -8.60
N VAL A 223 -12.15 -3.89 -8.56
CA VAL A 223 -12.98 -3.50 -9.73
C VAL A 223 -13.17 -1.98 -9.84
N ILE A 224 -12.89 -1.22 -8.77
CA ILE A 224 -12.92 0.23 -8.81
C ILE A 224 -11.63 0.71 -9.49
N LYS A 225 -11.70 1.84 -10.19
CA LYS A 225 -10.56 2.45 -10.88
C LYS A 225 -9.34 2.63 -9.97
N CYS A 226 -9.48 2.62 -8.64
CA CYS A 226 -8.43 2.86 -7.65
C CYS A 226 -7.95 1.59 -6.92
N ALA A 227 -7.86 0.46 -7.63
CA ALA A 227 -7.32 -0.77 -7.07
C ALA A 227 -5.88 -0.57 -6.57
N ILE A 228 -5.62 -0.80 -5.29
CA ILE A 228 -4.26 -0.74 -4.73
C ILE A 228 -3.59 -2.11 -4.92
N PRO A 229 -2.35 -2.18 -5.45
CA PRO A 229 -1.61 -3.43 -5.55
C PRO A 229 -1.44 -4.10 -4.17
N SER A 230 -1.64 -5.41 -4.11
CA SER A 230 -1.47 -6.21 -2.89
C SER A 230 -0.50 -7.37 -3.13
N PRO A 231 0.13 -7.90 -2.06
CA PRO A 231 1.00 -9.06 -2.20
C PRO A 231 0.31 -10.22 -2.92
N GLY A 232 0.95 -10.77 -3.94
CA GLY A 232 0.41 -11.86 -4.77
C GLY A 232 -0.57 -11.42 -5.87
N SER A 233 -0.99 -10.16 -5.92
CA SER A 233 -1.90 -9.66 -6.98
C SER A 233 -1.17 -9.24 -8.26
N VAL A 234 0.16 -9.26 -8.28
CA VAL A 234 0.99 -8.73 -9.37
C VAL A 234 1.75 -9.86 -10.05
N GLY A 235 1.54 -10.02 -11.36
CA GLY A 235 2.28 -11.03 -12.15
C GLY A 235 3.68 -10.58 -12.56
N LEU A 236 3.81 -9.31 -12.96
CA LEU A 236 5.04 -8.71 -13.47
C LEU A 236 5.19 -7.31 -12.88
N ILE A 237 6.38 -6.98 -12.38
CA ILE A 237 6.80 -5.58 -12.17
C ILE A 237 7.84 -5.26 -13.23
N SER A 238 7.58 -4.20 -14.00
CA SER A 238 8.54 -3.63 -14.96
C SER A 238 8.86 -2.20 -14.56
N GLY A 239 10.12 -1.79 -14.65
CA GLY A 239 10.49 -0.39 -14.43
C GLY A 239 11.97 -0.09 -14.67
N GLY A 240 12.27 1.19 -14.78
CA GLY A 240 13.64 1.72 -14.90
C GLY A 240 13.87 2.80 -13.85
N PRO A 241 14.08 2.45 -12.56
CA PRO A 241 14.36 3.44 -11.53
C PRO A 241 15.59 4.25 -11.93
N PRO A 242 15.54 5.59 -11.92
CA PRO A 242 16.61 6.41 -12.47
C PRO A 242 17.90 6.18 -11.68
N CYS A 243 18.98 5.88 -12.41
CA CYS A 243 20.29 5.63 -11.83
C CYS A 243 21.26 6.78 -12.14
N GLN A 244 20.95 7.98 -11.62
CA GLN A 244 21.67 9.21 -11.96
C GLN A 244 23.17 9.14 -11.62
N GLU A 245 23.58 8.34 -10.63
CA GLU A 245 24.99 8.22 -10.24
C GLU A 245 25.78 7.20 -11.07
N VAL A 246 25.08 6.30 -11.79
CA VAL A 246 25.67 5.27 -12.67
C VAL A 246 25.64 5.70 -14.14
N SER A 247 25.11 6.87 -14.50
CA SER A 247 25.33 7.38 -15.87
C SER A 247 26.75 7.95 -15.99
N GLY A 248 27.49 7.59 -17.06
CA GLY A 248 28.86 8.07 -17.31
C GLY A 248 29.01 9.60 -17.48
N LEU A 249 27.90 10.34 -17.54
CA LEU A 249 27.85 11.78 -17.78
C LEU A 249 27.96 12.63 -16.50
N ASN A 250 27.96 12.01 -15.32
CA ASN A 250 27.93 12.73 -14.04
C ASN A 250 29.35 13.08 -13.55
N ARG A 251 29.85 14.27 -13.93
CA ARG A 251 31.20 14.79 -13.59
C ARG A 251 31.48 15.04 -12.10
N HIS A 252 30.45 14.97 -11.25
CA HIS A 252 30.54 15.21 -9.80
C HIS A 252 30.32 13.91 -8.98
N ARG A 253 30.63 12.74 -9.56
CA ARG A 253 30.49 11.44 -8.89
C ARG A 253 31.42 11.35 -7.68
N LEU A 254 30.85 11.04 -6.50
CA LEU A 254 31.64 10.48 -5.40
C LEU A 254 31.85 8.99 -5.71
N LEU A 255 33.07 8.66 -6.15
CA LEU A 255 33.50 7.31 -6.55
C LEU A 255 33.34 6.23 -5.46
N SER A 256 33.06 6.61 -4.21
CA SER A 256 32.91 5.71 -3.06
C SER A 256 31.46 5.32 -2.74
N ASP A 257 30.45 5.98 -3.34
CA ASP A 257 29.08 6.01 -2.78
C ASP A 257 27.95 5.65 -3.76
N VAL A 258 28.24 4.91 -4.85
CA VAL A 258 27.25 4.52 -5.87
C VAL A 258 26.08 3.64 -5.33
N THR A 259 26.05 3.33 -4.03
CA THR A 259 24.94 2.64 -3.33
C THR A 259 24.33 3.41 -2.17
N SER A 260 25.06 4.39 -1.62
CA SER A 260 24.71 5.10 -0.37
C SER A 260 24.26 6.53 -0.63
N GLY A 261 24.48 7.05 -1.84
CA GLY A 261 23.99 8.35 -2.26
C GLY A 261 22.45 8.43 -2.20
N THR A 262 21.93 9.56 -1.71
CA THR A 262 20.50 9.88 -1.67
C THR A 262 19.80 9.76 -3.03
N LYS A 263 20.57 9.77 -4.14
CA LYS A 263 20.07 9.64 -5.51
C LYS A 263 19.84 8.20 -5.97
N ASN A 264 20.37 7.18 -5.27
CA ASN A 264 20.11 5.76 -5.58
C ASN A 264 18.90 5.19 -4.82
N ARG A 265 18.29 6.01 -3.95
CA ARG A 265 17.14 5.66 -3.11
C ARG A 265 15.96 5.07 -3.90
N LEU A 266 15.74 5.50 -5.15
CA LEU A 266 14.64 4.96 -5.97
C LEU A 266 14.87 3.48 -6.36
N ALA A 267 16.12 3.04 -6.51
CA ALA A 267 16.41 1.63 -6.77
C ALA A 267 16.11 0.78 -5.52
N ASP A 268 16.45 1.26 -4.32
CA ASP A 268 16.11 0.57 -3.07
C ASP A 268 14.60 0.44 -2.91
N VAL A 269 13.87 1.54 -3.13
CA VAL A 269 12.40 1.57 -3.03
C VAL A 269 11.75 0.66 -4.07
N TYR A 270 12.32 0.57 -5.27
CA TYR A 270 11.87 -0.38 -6.30
C TYR A 270 12.00 -1.82 -5.80
N PHE A 271 13.15 -2.19 -5.22
CA PHE A 271 13.31 -3.54 -4.67
C PHE A 271 12.46 -3.79 -3.43
N ASP A 272 12.23 -2.79 -2.58
CA ASP A 272 11.30 -2.90 -1.46
C ASP A 272 9.85 -3.14 -1.94
N LEU A 273 9.47 -2.54 -3.07
CA LEU A 273 8.18 -2.79 -3.72
C LEU A 273 8.09 -4.20 -4.30
N VAL A 274 9.16 -4.68 -4.95
CA VAL A 274 9.27 -6.07 -5.41
C VAL A 274 9.17 -7.05 -4.24
N GLU A 275 9.90 -6.80 -3.15
CA GLU A 275 9.88 -7.64 -1.95
C GLU A 275 8.51 -7.68 -1.28
N PHE A 276 7.82 -6.53 -1.25
CA PHE A 276 6.48 -6.42 -0.69
C PHE A 276 5.42 -7.11 -1.54
N LEU A 277 5.39 -6.82 -2.85
CA LEU A 277 4.35 -7.33 -3.76
C LEU A 277 4.60 -8.77 -4.22
N LYS A 278 5.85 -9.23 -4.20
CA LYS A 278 6.29 -10.57 -4.61
C LYS A 278 5.79 -10.99 -5.99
N PRO A 279 6.06 -10.22 -7.06
CA PRO A 279 5.59 -10.56 -8.40
C PRO A 279 6.19 -11.85 -8.92
N ARG A 280 5.57 -12.53 -9.89
CA ARG A 280 6.17 -13.73 -10.50
C ARG A 280 7.39 -13.40 -11.36
N PHE A 281 7.37 -12.25 -12.01
CA PHE A 281 8.44 -11.77 -12.88
C PHE A 281 8.84 -10.33 -12.53
N VAL A 282 10.12 -10.02 -12.70
CA VAL A 282 10.66 -8.67 -12.55
C VAL A 282 11.44 -8.35 -13.82
N LEU A 283 11.15 -7.20 -14.43
CA LEU A 283 11.91 -6.64 -15.55
C LEU A 283 12.47 -5.28 -15.13
N LEU A 284 13.80 -5.19 -15.06
CA LEU A 284 14.50 -3.96 -14.74
C LEU A 284 15.19 -3.45 -15.99
N GLU A 285 14.72 -2.32 -16.52
CA GLU A 285 15.37 -1.63 -17.63
C GLU A 285 16.39 -0.63 -17.09
N GLN A 286 17.57 -0.58 -17.71
CA GLN A 286 18.67 0.31 -17.35
C GLN A 286 19.59 0.55 -18.55
N VAL A 287 20.37 1.64 -18.47
CA VAL A 287 21.42 1.95 -19.44
C VAL A 287 22.59 0.95 -19.37
N PRO A 288 23.29 0.65 -20.48
CA PRO A 288 24.38 -0.34 -20.50
C PRO A 288 25.55 -0.05 -19.54
N ASP A 289 25.70 1.20 -19.11
CA ASP A 289 26.75 1.63 -18.18
C ASP A 289 26.70 0.89 -16.83
N ILE A 290 25.53 0.35 -16.44
CA ILE A 290 25.40 -0.45 -15.20
C ILE A 290 26.27 -1.72 -15.20
N LEU A 291 26.68 -2.19 -16.39
CA LEU A 291 27.55 -3.35 -16.58
C LEU A 291 29.03 -2.96 -16.64
N LYS A 292 29.33 -1.72 -17.02
CA LYS A 292 30.70 -1.26 -17.30
C LYS A 292 31.34 -0.58 -16.09
N LEU A 293 30.55 0.21 -15.36
CA LEU A 293 31.05 1.06 -14.29
C LEU A 293 31.27 0.29 -12.99
N GLU A 294 32.33 0.61 -12.28
CA GLU A 294 32.71 -0.05 -11.01
C GLU A 294 32.72 -1.57 -11.15
N GLU A 295 33.26 -2.05 -12.27
CA GLU A 295 33.31 -3.46 -12.64
C GLU A 295 31.91 -4.10 -12.76
N GLY A 296 30.85 -3.32 -12.96
CA GLY A 296 29.46 -3.80 -12.98
C GLY A 296 28.84 -3.93 -11.59
N ARG A 297 29.28 -3.13 -10.62
CA ARG A 297 28.81 -3.20 -9.22
C ARG A 297 27.29 -3.06 -9.09
N TYR A 298 26.68 -2.17 -9.85
CA TYR A 298 25.22 -1.99 -9.85
C TYR A 298 24.51 -3.27 -10.31
N ALA A 299 24.92 -3.84 -11.45
CA ALA A 299 24.35 -5.09 -11.95
C ALA A 299 24.53 -6.26 -10.97
N ARG A 300 25.71 -6.38 -10.35
CA ARG A 300 25.94 -7.37 -9.28
C ARG A 300 25.01 -7.17 -8.09
N LEU A 301 24.77 -5.94 -7.67
CA LEU A 301 23.86 -5.62 -6.57
C LEU A 301 22.42 -5.99 -6.92
N VAL A 302 21.95 -5.64 -8.12
CA VAL A 302 20.62 -6.01 -8.61
C VAL A 302 20.42 -7.53 -8.59
N ILE A 303 21.38 -8.28 -9.17
CA ILE A 303 21.35 -9.75 -9.17
C ILE A 303 21.38 -10.28 -7.73
N GLY A 304 22.22 -9.70 -6.86
CA GLY A 304 22.29 -10.05 -5.44
C GLY A 304 20.96 -9.85 -4.70
N ARG A 305 20.27 -8.72 -4.92
CA ARG A 305 18.95 -8.43 -4.32
C ARG A 305 17.89 -9.41 -4.81
N LEU A 306 17.83 -9.67 -6.12
CA LEU A 306 16.88 -10.62 -6.71
C LEU A 306 17.12 -12.05 -6.19
N THR A 307 18.38 -12.51 -6.17
CA THR A 307 18.73 -13.86 -5.67
C THR A 307 18.49 -14.01 -4.18
N ALA A 308 18.74 -12.97 -3.37
CA ALA A 308 18.38 -12.96 -1.94
C ALA A 308 16.86 -13.10 -1.73
N MET A 309 16.05 -12.49 -2.60
CA MET A 309 14.60 -12.67 -2.66
C MET A 309 14.16 -13.98 -3.35
N ARG A 310 15.10 -14.88 -3.67
CA ARG A 310 14.88 -16.19 -4.31
C ARG A 310 14.37 -16.14 -5.75
N TYR A 311 14.60 -15.04 -6.46
CA TYR A 311 14.39 -14.99 -7.91
C TYR A 311 15.56 -15.63 -8.67
N GLN A 312 15.22 -16.30 -9.76
CA GLN A 312 16.19 -16.58 -10.82
C GLN A 312 16.43 -15.27 -11.58
N ALA A 313 17.69 -14.90 -11.75
CA ALA A 313 18.08 -13.63 -12.35
C ALA A 313 19.05 -13.85 -13.50
N ALA A 314 18.84 -13.11 -14.58
CA ALA A 314 19.74 -13.02 -15.72
C ALA A 314 19.83 -11.56 -16.16
N VAL A 315 20.92 -11.19 -16.82
CA VAL A 315 21.15 -9.85 -17.35
C VAL A 315 21.61 -9.95 -18.79
N GLY A 316 21.16 -9.02 -19.63
CA GLY A 316 21.50 -8.97 -21.05
C GLY A 316 21.41 -7.55 -21.58
N VAL A 317 22.03 -7.33 -22.74
CA VAL A 317 21.96 -6.06 -23.46
C VAL A 317 21.17 -6.29 -24.74
N ALA A 318 20.13 -5.49 -24.96
CA ALA A 318 19.34 -5.50 -26.18
C ALA A 318 19.61 -4.23 -26.98
N ALA A 319 19.92 -4.36 -28.27
CA ALA A 319 20.07 -3.23 -29.17
C ALA A 319 18.73 -2.93 -29.84
N ALA A 320 18.17 -1.73 -29.61
CA ALA A 320 16.86 -1.36 -30.15
C ALA A 320 16.75 -1.51 -31.68
N ALA A 321 17.84 -1.27 -32.42
CA ALA A 321 17.89 -1.40 -33.89
C ALA A 321 17.72 -2.85 -34.42
N GLN A 322 17.65 -3.84 -33.54
CA GLN A 322 17.46 -5.25 -33.90
C GLN A 322 15.98 -5.70 -33.79
N PHE A 323 15.07 -4.80 -33.45
CA PHE A 323 13.63 -5.04 -33.27
C PHE A 323 12.82 -4.02 -34.08
#